data_AF-A0ABD4SZ05-F1
#
_entry.id   AF-A0ABD4SZ05-F1
#
_cell.length_a   1.000
_cell.length_b   1.000
_cell.length_c   1.000
_cell.angle_alpha   90.00
_cell.angle_beta   90.00
_cell.angle_gamma   90.00
#
_symmetry.space_group_name_H-M   'P 1'
#
loop_
_entity.id
_entity.type
_entity.pdbx_description
1 polymer ?
#
loop_
_entity_poly.entity_id
_entity_poly.type
_entity_poly.pdbx_seq_one_letter_code
_entity_poly.pdbx_strand_id
1 'polypeptide(L)'
;MSTEQSKILLMKIIVGVAWVDGKIQPEEKEYIRRLATEQGLSDQPEIKSLINELRTVTPQECDRWIQEFMGQHPSVDARNQLIEDISGLIYSDGEMDSAEAKLLTHLQDMPEQDNQLQTFKDRVIHRVQDIYQQLKLL
;
A
#
# COMPACT_ATOMS: atom_id res chain seq x y z
N MET A 1 9.06 -5.53 14.82
CA MET A 1 8.20 -6.34 13.92
C MET A 1 9.06 -7.37 13.22
N SER A 2 8.58 -8.59 13.05
CA SER A 2 9.24 -9.59 12.19
C SER A 2 9.01 -9.24 10.71
N THR A 3 9.93 -9.57 9.81
CA THR A 3 9.83 -9.29 8.37
C THR A 3 8.51 -9.79 7.77
N GLU A 4 8.00 -10.94 8.23
CA GLU A 4 6.70 -11.49 7.81
C GLU A 4 5.51 -10.63 8.24
N GLN A 5 5.53 -10.08 9.46
CA GLN A 5 4.48 -9.19 9.97
C GLN A 5 4.45 -7.86 9.21
N SER A 6 5.62 -7.33 8.84
CA SER A 6 5.72 -6.13 7.99
C SER A 6 5.08 -6.36 6.63
N LYS A 7 5.38 -7.49 5.97
CA LYS A 7 4.79 -7.86 4.68
C LYS A 7 3.27 -8.01 4.75
N ILE A 8 2.78 -8.63 5.80
CA ILE A 8 1.35 -8.76 6.10
C ILE A 8 0.68 -7.38 6.22
N LEU A 9 1.29 -6.46 6.98
CA LEU A 9 0.74 -5.12 7.18
C LEU A 9 0.73 -4.31 5.88
N LEU A 10 1.80 -4.40 5.08
CA LEU A 10 1.85 -3.79 3.75
C LEU A 10 0.73 -4.31 2.85
N MET A 11 0.53 -5.63 2.82
CA MET A 11 -0.53 -6.26 2.05
C MET A 11 -1.92 -5.77 2.49
N LYS A 12 -2.14 -5.64 3.81
CA LYS A 12 -3.37 -5.07 4.37
C LYS A 12 -3.57 -3.62 3.95
N ILE A 13 -2.53 -2.79 3.96
CA ILE A 13 -2.57 -1.39 3.50
C ILE A 13 -2.98 -1.34 2.03
N ILE A 14 -2.36 -2.14 1.16
CA ILE A 14 -2.67 -2.19 -0.28
C ILE A 14 -4.14 -2.56 -0.52
N VAL A 15 -4.65 -3.57 0.17
CA VAL A 15 -6.07 -3.94 0.09
C VAL A 15 -6.98 -2.85 0.66
N GLY A 16 -6.56 -2.21 1.76
CA GLY A 16 -7.30 -1.11 2.38
C GLY A 16 -7.43 0.09 1.46
N VAL A 17 -6.39 0.42 0.71
CA VAL A 17 -6.43 1.48 -0.31
C VAL A 17 -7.41 1.12 -1.44
N ALA A 18 -7.42 -0.12 -1.91
CA ALA A 18 -8.37 -0.55 -2.95
C ALA A 18 -9.84 -0.46 -2.50
N TRP A 19 -10.09 -0.50 -1.19
CA TRP A 19 -11.42 -0.32 -0.61
C TRP A 19 -11.82 1.15 -0.39
N VAL A 20 -10.92 2.13 -0.56
CA VAL A 20 -11.22 3.55 -0.32
C VAL A 20 -12.38 4.03 -1.19
N ASP A 21 -12.44 3.56 -2.43
CA ASP A 21 -13.53 3.88 -3.37
C ASP A 21 -14.82 3.05 -3.09
N GLY A 22 -14.84 2.28 -2.00
CA GLY A 22 -15.99 1.49 -1.53
C GLY A 22 -16.21 0.18 -2.28
N LYS A 23 -15.40 -0.11 -3.30
CA LYS A 23 -15.43 -1.35 -4.07
C LYS A 23 -14.07 -1.61 -4.72
N ILE A 24 -13.57 -2.83 -4.57
CA ILE A 24 -12.40 -3.30 -5.31
C ILE A 24 -12.84 -3.71 -6.72
N GLN A 25 -12.16 -3.21 -7.74
CA GLN A 25 -12.37 -3.59 -9.13
C GLN A 25 -11.75 -4.97 -9.43
N PRO A 26 -12.29 -5.74 -10.40
CA PRO A 26 -11.75 -7.07 -10.74
C PRO A 26 -10.25 -7.07 -11.05
N GLU A 27 -9.76 -6.02 -11.70
CA GLU A 27 -8.35 -5.83 -12.09
C GLU A 27 -7.47 -5.58 -10.86
N GLU A 28 -7.93 -4.73 -9.94
CA GLU A 28 -7.28 -4.47 -8.65
C GLU A 28 -7.22 -5.75 -7.82
N LYS A 29 -8.31 -6.53 -7.79
CA LYS A 29 -8.38 -7.80 -7.10
C LYS A 29 -7.40 -8.83 -7.66
N GLU A 30 -7.27 -8.91 -8.98
CA GLU A 30 -6.34 -9.83 -9.62
C GLU A 30 -4.89 -9.43 -9.34
N TYR A 31 -4.59 -8.13 -9.40
CA TYR A 31 -3.28 -7.60 -9.02
C TYR A 31 -2.95 -7.92 -7.55
N ILE A 32 -3.86 -7.64 -6.64
CA ILE A 32 -3.71 -7.93 -5.21
C ILE A 32 -3.51 -9.45 -4.97
N ARG A 33 -4.22 -10.31 -5.70
CA ARG A 33 -4.03 -11.78 -5.64
C ARG A 33 -2.64 -12.20 -6.10
N ARG A 34 -2.20 -11.66 -7.24
CA ARG A 34 -0.88 -11.91 -7.79
C ARG A 34 0.20 -11.48 -6.80
N LEU A 35 0.10 -10.26 -6.29
CA LEU A 35 1.01 -9.70 -5.30
C LEU A 35 1.06 -10.54 -4.01
N ALA A 36 -0.09 -10.95 -3.47
CA ALA A 36 -0.14 -11.81 -2.30
C ALA A 36 0.53 -13.18 -2.55
N THR A 37 0.41 -13.71 -3.76
CA THR A 37 1.03 -14.99 -4.14
C THR A 37 2.55 -14.85 -4.26
N GLU A 38 3.04 -13.80 -4.92
CA GLU A 38 4.47 -13.49 -5.06
C GLU A 38 5.15 -13.28 -3.69
N GLN A 39 4.41 -12.72 -2.73
CA GLN A 39 4.91 -12.49 -1.37
C GLN A 39 4.74 -13.71 -0.43
N GLY A 40 4.16 -14.81 -0.91
CA GLY A 40 3.89 -16.01 -0.11
C GLY A 40 2.82 -15.80 0.96
N LEU A 41 1.95 -14.80 0.78
CA LEU A 41 0.89 -14.40 1.71
C LEU A 41 -0.52 -14.84 1.29
N SER A 42 -0.68 -15.42 0.09
CA SER A 42 -1.98 -15.82 -0.46
C SER A 42 -2.75 -16.83 0.41
N ASP A 43 -2.03 -17.66 1.16
CA ASP A 43 -2.61 -18.63 2.10
C ASP A 43 -2.89 -18.07 3.50
N GLN A 44 -2.43 -16.85 3.80
CA GLN A 44 -2.67 -16.23 5.10
C GLN A 44 -4.17 -15.94 5.26
N PRO A 45 -4.85 -16.46 6.31
CA PRO A 45 -6.31 -16.39 6.44
C PRO A 45 -6.85 -14.95 6.40
N GLU A 46 -6.11 -14.03 7.01
CA GLU A 46 -6.43 -12.61 7.06
C GLU A 46 -6.32 -11.93 5.69
N ILE A 47 -5.27 -12.23 4.91
CA ILE A 47 -5.09 -11.69 3.56
C ILE A 47 -6.13 -12.30 2.61
N LYS A 48 -6.30 -13.63 2.67
CA LYS A 48 -7.27 -14.38 1.86
C LYS A 48 -8.71 -13.90 2.07
N SER A 49 -9.07 -13.52 3.30
CA SER A 49 -10.41 -12.99 3.60
C SER A 49 -10.64 -11.62 2.99
N LEU A 50 -9.62 -10.76 3.04
CA LEU A 50 -9.68 -9.41 2.47
C LEU A 50 -9.74 -9.45 0.93
N ILE A 51 -8.91 -10.30 0.31
CA ILE A 51 -8.85 -10.49 -1.14
C ILE A 51 -10.16 -11.03 -1.71
N ASN A 52 -10.78 -11.99 -1.03
CA ASN A 52 -12.02 -12.60 -1.51
C ASN A 52 -13.26 -11.75 -1.21
N GLU A 53 -13.07 -10.51 -0.74
CA GLU A 53 -14.14 -9.58 -0.37
C GLU A 53 -15.10 -10.18 0.68
N LEU A 54 -14.63 -11.16 1.46
CA LEU A 54 -15.38 -11.72 2.59
C LEU A 54 -15.57 -10.67 3.69
N ARG A 55 -14.76 -9.60 3.64
CA ARG A 55 -14.79 -8.46 4.55
C ARG A 55 -14.37 -7.19 3.80
N THR A 56 -15.14 -6.12 3.99
CA THR A 56 -14.79 -4.77 3.54
C THR A 56 -13.79 -4.12 4.49
N VAL A 57 -12.83 -3.36 3.97
CA VAL A 57 -11.94 -2.55 4.81
C VAL A 57 -12.54 -1.17 5.02
N THR A 58 -12.64 -0.73 6.26
CA THR A 58 -13.03 0.65 6.57
C THR A 58 -11.83 1.61 6.47
N PRO A 59 -12.04 2.89 6.15
CA PRO A 59 -10.96 3.88 6.15
C PRO A 59 -10.18 3.93 7.46
N GLN A 60 -10.88 3.77 8.60
CA GLN A 60 -10.29 3.72 9.94
C GLN A 60 -9.34 2.53 10.14
N GLU A 61 -9.63 1.39 9.51
CA GLU A 61 -8.74 0.23 9.55
C GLU A 61 -7.51 0.41 8.68
N CYS A 62 -7.70 0.96 7.47
CA CYS A 62 -6.59 1.33 6.60
C CYS A 62 -5.65 2.31 7.32
N ASP A 63 -6.23 3.33 7.96
CA ASP A 63 -5.52 4.30 8.79
C ASP A 63 -4.73 3.68 9.93
N ARG A 64 -5.35 2.71 10.62
CA ARG A 64 -4.72 2.00 11.72
C ARG A 64 -3.56 1.15 11.23
N TRP A 65 -3.69 0.45 10.10
CA TRP A 65 -2.60 -0.36 9.55
C TRP A 65 -1.42 0.49 9.09
N ILE A 66 -1.69 1.64 8.48
CA ILE A 66 -0.67 2.61 8.10
C ILE A 66 0.08 3.13 9.35
N GLN A 67 -0.64 3.43 10.44
CA GLN A 67 -0.03 3.82 11.72
C GLN A 67 0.75 2.68 12.38
N GLU A 68 0.20 1.45 12.36
CA GLU A 68 0.83 0.27 12.94
C GLU A 68 2.14 -0.06 12.22
N PHE A 69 2.18 0.10 10.90
CA PHE A 69 3.39 -0.04 10.11
C PHE A 69 4.43 1.06 10.43
N MET A 70 4.01 2.31 10.59
CA MET A 70 4.89 3.42 10.98
C MET A 70 5.30 3.40 12.45
N GLY A 71 4.66 2.58 13.29
CA GLY A 71 4.92 2.50 14.72
C GLY A 71 4.48 3.76 15.50
N GLN A 72 5.01 3.90 16.73
CA GLN A 72 4.61 4.98 17.65
C GLN A 72 5.11 6.38 17.24
N HIS A 73 6.06 6.46 16.31
CA HIS A 73 6.60 7.71 15.80
C HIS A 73 6.65 7.68 14.27
N PRO A 74 5.73 8.36 13.57
CA PRO A 74 5.80 8.54 12.12
C PRO A 74 6.92 9.53 11.79
N SER A 75 8.17 9.10 11.97
CA SER A 75 9.36 9.82 11.53
C SER A 75 9.42 9.85 10.01
N VAL A 76 10.20 10.77 9.48
CA VAL A 76 10.49 10.82 8.03
C VAL A 76 11.08 9.49 7.55
N ASP A 77 11.90 8.83 8.36
CA ASP A 77 12.45 7.51 8.06
C ASP A 77 11.37 6.42 7.96
N ALA A 78 10.40 6.39 8.89
CA ALA A 78 9.31 5.41 8.84
C ALA A 78 8.40 5.59 7.62
N ARG A 79 8.24 6.85 7.18
CA ARG A 79 7.50 7.19 5.96
C ARG A 79 8.24 6.78 4.70
N ASN A 80 9.54 7.08 4.63
CA ASN A 80 10.39 6.67 3.54
C ASN A 80 10.45 5.14 3.45
N GLN A 81 10.55 4.45 4.59
CA GLN A 81 10.51 2.99 4.64
C GLN A 81 9.17 2.43 4.16
N LEU A 82 8.02 3.02 4.55
CA LEU A 82 6.73 2.57 4.04
C LEU A 82 6.64 2.75 2.52
N ILE A 83 7.10 3.89 2.00
CA ILE A 83 7.12 4.14 0.58
C ILE A 83 8.04 3.15 -0.13
N GLU A 84 9.24 2.91 0.40
CA GLU A 84 10.23 1.99 -0.15
C GLU A 84 9.74 0.54 -0.08
N ASP A 85 9.03 0.16 0.97
CA ASP A 85 8.51 -1.19 1.14
C ASP A 85 7.27 -1.43 0.27
N ILE A 86 6.35 -0.46 0.14
CA ILE A 86 5.25 -0.52 -0.83
C ILE A 86 5.84 -0.60 -2.24
N SER A 87 6.84 0.24 -2.52
CA SER A 87 7.59 0.22 -3.78
C SER A 87 8.19 -1.17 -4.01
N GLY A 88 9.03 -1.68 -3.13
CA GLY A 88 9.68 -2.98 -3.27
C GLY A 88 8.71 -4.15 -3.35
N LEU A 89 7.54 -4.05 -2.72
CA LEU A 89 6.47 -5.03 -2.85
C LEU A 89 5.90 -5.03 -4.27
N ILE A 90 5.62 -3.83 -4.81
CA ILE A 90 5.02 -3.61 -6.13
C ILE A 90 6.04 -3.90 -7.25
N TYR A 91 7.33 -3.62 -7.02
CA TYR A 91 8.42 -3.71 -8.01
C TYR A 91 9.11 -5.09 -8.09
N SER A 92 8.56 -6.15 -7.48
CA SER A 92 9.25 -7.46 -7.43
C SER A 92 9.44 -8.16 -8.78
N ASP A 93 8.84 -7.66 -9.87
CA ASP A 93 8.92 -8.25 -11.22
C ASP A 93 9.77 -7.47 -12.24
N GLY A 94 10.46 -6.40 -11.82
CA GLY A 94 11.54 -5.77 -12.60
C GLY A 94 11.18 -5.03 -13.91
N GLU A 95 9.90 -4.93 -14.31
CA GLU A 95 9.49 -4.17 -15.50
C GLU A 95 9.00 -2.73 -15.15
N MET A 96 9.88 -1.75 -15.46
CA MET A 96 9.74 -0.28 -15.63
C MET A 96 8.41 0.46 -15.27
N ASP A 97 8.47 1.66 -14.65
CA ASP A 97 8.57 2.92 -15.42
C ASP A 97 9.26 4.10 -14.68
N SER A 98 10.03 4.86 -15.44
CA SER A 98 10.69 6.13 -15.11
C SER A 98 9.76 7.24 -14.57
N ALA A 99 8.44 7.10 -14.76
CA ALA A 99 7.42 7.96 -14.18
C ALA A 99 7.34 7.83 -12.65
N GLU A 100 7.70 6.66 -12.12
CA GLU A 100 7.50 6.31 -10.71
C GLU A 100 8.69 6.70 -9.83
N ALA A 101 9.91 6.62 -10.39
CA ALA A 101 11.12 7.17 -9.78
C ALA A 101 11.03 8.70 -9.57
N LYS A 102 10.39 9.43 -10.52
CA LYS A 102 10.11 10.87 -10.35
C LYS A 102 9.13 11.15 -9.23
N LEU A 103 8.15 10.25 -9.02
CA LEU A 103 7.14 10.40 -7.98
C LEU A 103 7.68 10.11 -6.57
N LEU A 104 8.61 9.15 -6.45
CA LEU A 104 9.38 8.90 -5.23
C LEU A 104 10.15 10.16 -4.78
N THR A 105 10.77 10.86 -5.73
CA THR A 105 11.44 12.13 -5.47
C THR A 105 10.46 13.18 -4.92
N HIS A 106 9.24 13.26 -5.47
CA HIS A 106 8.21 14.20 -5.00
C HIS A 106 7.65 13.88 -3.60
N LEU A 107 7.63 12.61 -3.18
CA LEU A 107 7.26 12.24 -1.81
C LEU A 107 8.34 12.61 -0.79
N GLN A 108 9.62 12.58 -1.20
CA GLN A 108 10.78 12.90 -0.36
C GLN A 108 11.06 14.41 -0.23
N ASP A 109 10.64 15.24 -1.19
CA ASP A 109 10.99 16.67 -1.28
C ASP A 109 10.14 17.62 -0.39
N MET A 110 9.26 17.11 0.49
CA MET A 110 8.35 17.98 1.25
C MET A 110 8.82 18.35 2.67
N PRO A 111 8.67 19.63 3.08
CA PRO A 111 9.11 20.10 4.39
C PRO A 111 8.24 19.58 5.55
N GLU A 112 8.90 19.39 6.69
CA GLU A 112 8.39 18.90 7.97
C GLU A 112 7.45 19.91 8.65
N GLN A 113 6.11 19.75 8.56
CA GLN A 113 5.17 20.53 9.37
C GLN A 113 3.93 19.75 9.86
N ASP A 114 3.66 19.82 11.17
CA ASP A 114 2.69 19.16 12.07
C ASP A 114 1.41 18.46 11.53
N ASN A 115 0.90 18.76 10.33
CA ASN A 115 -0.28 18.09 9.75
C ASN A 115 0.07 16.90 8.83
N GLN A 116 1.31 16.42 8.87
CA GLN A 116 1.87 15.54 7.83
C GLN A 116 1.28 14.13 7.78
N LEU A 117 0.73 13.58 8.86
CA LEU A 117 0.30 12.17 8.85
C LEU A 117 -0.89 11.96 7.93
N GLN A 118 -1.89 12.86 7.96
CA GLN A 118 -3.04 12.82 7.04
C GLN A 118 -2.59 13.04 5.60
N THR A 119 -1.82 14.09 5.32
CA THR A 119 -1.33 14.39 3.97
C THR A 119 -0.39 13.31 3.43
N PHE A 120 0.35 12.62 4.28
CA PHE A 120 1.17 11.47 3.89
C PHE A 120 0.30 10.24 3.58
N LYS A 121 -0.67 9.93 4.45
CA LYS A 121 -1.65 8.86 4.22
C LYS A 121 -2.40 9.05 2.92
N ASP A 122 -2.94 10.25 2.69
CA ASP A 122 -3.64 10.60 1.47
C ASP A 122 -2.73 10.37 0.25
N ARG A 123 -1.44 10.71 0.33
CA ARG A 123 -0.51 10.49 -0.77
C ARG A 123 -0.17 9.02 -1.00
N VAL A 124 -0.01 8.22 0.05
CA VAL A 124 0.18 6.76 -0.08
C VAL A 124 -1.06 6.13 -0.72
N ILE A 125 -2.25 6.54 -0.27
CA ILE A 125 -3.54 6.12 -0.84
C ILE A 125 -3.59 6.50 -2.32
N HIS A 126 -3.37 7.77 -2.66
CA HIS A 126 -3.37 8.23 -4.06
C HIS A 126 -2.33 7.48 -4.90
N ARG A 127 -1.16 7.15 -4.34
CA ARG A 127 -0.11 6.45 -5.09
C ARG A 127 -0.50 5.02 -5.43
N VAL A 128 -1.02 4.29 -4.44
CA VAL A 128 -1.50 2.93 -4.66
C VAL A 128 -2.73 2.94 -5.59
N GLN A 129 -3.59 3.96 -5.49
CA GLN A 129 -4.68 4.18 -6.45
C GLN A 129 -4.17 4.49 -7.87
N ASP A 130 -3.16 5.34 -8.03
CA ASP A 130 -2.58 5.64 -9.35
C ASP A 130 -2.05 4.37 -10.01
N ILE A 131 -1.40 3.50 -9.25
CA ILE A 131 -0.92 2.20 -9.73
C ILE A 131 -2.09 1.33 -10.17
N TYR A 132 -3.17 1.27 -9.39
CA TYR A 132 -4.40 0.59 -9.82
C TYR A 132 -5.01 1.18 -11.10
N GLN A 133 -5.02 2.51 -11.25
CA GLN A 133 -5.50 3.16 -12.46
C GLN A 133 -4.56 2.94 -13.66
N GLN A 134 -3.24 2.83 -13.45
CA GLN A 134 -2.28 2.49 -14.50
C GLN A 134 -2.40 1.01 -14.93
N LEU A 135 -2.72 0.13 -13.98
CA LEU A 135 -3.03 -1.28 -14.24
C LEU A 135 -4.37 -1.47 -14.97
N LYS A 136 -5.24 -0.44 -15.05
CA LYS A 136 -6.29 -0.36 -16.08
C LYS A 136 -5.65 -0.10 -17.44
N LEU A 137 -4.99 -1.10 -17.99
CA LEU A 137 -4.70 -1.15 -19.42
C LEU A 137 -6.05 -1.29 -20.16
N LEU A 138 -6.41 -0.23 -20.89
CA LEU A 138 -7.30 -0.15 -22.07
C LEU A 138 -8.39 -1.22 -22.24
#